data_AF-A0A257XQ35-F1
#
_entry.id   AF-A0A257XQ35-F1
#
_cell.length_a   1.000
_cell.length_b   1.000
_cell.length_c   1.000
_cell.angle_alpha   90.00
_cell.angle_beta   90.00
_cell.angle_gamma   90.00
#
_symmetry.space_group_name_H-M   'P 1'
#
loop_
_entity.id
_entity.type
_entity.pdbx_description
1 polymer ?
#
loop_
_entity_poly.entity_id
_entity_poly.type
_entity_poly.pdbx_seq_one_letter_code
_entity_poly.pdbx_strand_id
1 'polypeptide(L)' 'MSYRLIFTDQYTQRAARFLKRHPDLEKQYLKTLQLLELNPHHPSLRLHALSGKLHTLHSVSINLSYRITLE' A
#
# COMPACT_ATOMS: atom_id res chain seq x y z
N MET A 1 3.63 -19.45 -2.16
CA MET A 1 3.42 -18.91 -0.80
C MET A 1 2.76 -17.56 -0.94
N SER A 2 1.61 -17.35 -0.31
CA SER A 2 0.97 -16.03 -0.25
C SER A 2 1.39 -15.32 1.04
N TYR A 3 1.58 -14.02 0.94
CA TYR A 3 1.81 -13.13 2.06
C TYR A 3 0.45 -12.72 2.63
N ARG A 4 0.40 -12.46 3.94
CA ARG A 4 -0.80 -12.01 4.63
C ARG A 4 -0.64 -10.54 5.00
N LEU A 5 -1.57 -9.71 4.55
CA LEU A 5 -1.65 -8.33 5.00
C LEU A 5 -2.26 -8.25 6.39
N ILE A 6 -1.61 -7.47 7.25
CA ILE A 6 -2.09 -7.16 8.59
C ILE A 6 -2.42 -5.67 8.60
N PHE A 7 -3.66 -5.35 8.92
CA PHE A 7 -4.15 -3.97 8.95
C PHE A 7 -4.35 -3.53 10.39
N THR A 8 -3.84 -2.35 10.74
CA THR A 8 -4.17 -1.69 12.01
C THR A 8 -5.50 -0.96 11.87
N ASP A 9 -6.22 -0.78 12.98
CA ASP A 9 -7.48 -0.02 12.97
C ASP A 9 -7.28 1.41 12.43
N GLN A 10 -6.16 2.03 12.79
CA GLN A 10 -5.80 3.35 12.28
C GLN A 10 -5.62 3.36 10.75
N TYR A 11 -5.00 2.33 10.19
CA TYR A 11 -4.87 2.18 8.75
C TYR A 11 -6.24 2.01 8.10
N THR A 12 -7.09 1.12 8.61
CA THR A 12 -8.43 0.85 8.05
C THR A 12 -9.27 2.12 8.00
N GLN A 13 -9.25 2.94 9.06
CA GLN A 13 -9.95 4.23 9.05
C GLN A 13 -9.38 5.22 8.03
N ARG A 14 -8.05 5.27 7.85
CA ARG A 14 -7.39 6.12 6.84
C ARG A 14 -7.73 5.66 5.43
N ALA A 15 -7.70 4.36 5.17
CA ALA A 15 -8.05 3.75 3.89
C ALA A 15 -9.51 4.03 3.52
N ALA A 16 -10.45 3.87 4.45
CA ALA A 16 -11.86 4.18 4.22
C ALA A 16 -12.07 5.66 3.86
N ARG A 17 -11.43 6.59 4.59
CA ARG A 17 -11.50 8.03 4.26
C ARG A 17 -10.86 8.36 2.91
N PHE A 18 -9.74 7.71 2.59
CA PHE A 18 -9.05 7.88 1.31
C PHE A 18 -9.94 7.44 0.14
N LEU A 19 -10.50 6.23 0.21
CA LEU A 19 -11.36 5.68 -0.84
C LEU A 19 -12.67 6.46 -1.00
N LYS A 20 -13.23 7.00 0.10
CA LYS A 20 -14.39 7.89 0.02
C LYS A 20 -14.10 9.19 -0.75
N ARG A 21 -12.87 9.71 -0.65
CA ARG A 21 -12.44 10.93 -1.36
C ARG A 21 -11.98 10.65 -2.80
N HIS A 22 -11.50 9.44 -3.05
CA HIS A 22 -10.94 9.01 -4.34
C HIS A 22 -11.56 7.68 -4.79
N PRO A 23 -12.88 7.66 -5.09
CA PRO A 23 -13.57 6.44 -5.50
C PRO A 23 -13.03 5.88 -6.83
N ASP A 24 -12.45 6.74 -7.68
CA ASP A 24 -11.77 6.37 -8.91
C ASP A 24 -10.55 5.46 -8.69
N LEU A 25 -9.94 5.53 -7.51
CA LEU A 25 -8.74 4.76 -7.17
C LEU A 25 -9.03 3.40 -6.53
N GLU A 26 -10.29 3.07 -6.23
CA GLU A 26 -10.65 1.84 -5.52
C GLU A 26 -10.09 0.58 -6.20
N LYS A 27 -10.24 0.49 -7.52
CA LYS A 27 -9.73 -0.65 -8.30
C LYS A 27 -8.20 -0.74 -8.27
N GLN A 28 -7.50 0.40 -8.35
CA GLN A 28 -6.04 0.42 -8.30
C GLN A 28 -5.54 0.04 -6.90
N TYR A 29 -6.20 0.57 -5.87
CA TYR A 29 -5.90 0.27 -4.47
C TYR A 29 -6.06 -1.23 -4.18
N LEU A 30 -7.20 -1.82 -4.57
CA LEU A 30 -7.46 -3.25 -4.41
C LEU A 30 -6.39 -4.08 -5.13
N LYS A 31 -6.05 -3.72 -6.37
CA LYS A 31 -5.03 -4.42 -7.15
C LYS A 31 -3.66 -4.36 -6.46
N THR A 32 -3.29 -3.23 -5.86
CA THR A 32 -2.04 -3.10 -5.09
C THR A 32 -2.04 -4.04 -3.89
N LEU A 33 -3.14 -4.16 -3.14
CA LEU A 33 -3.26 -5.10 -2.01
C LEU A 33 -3.17 -6.56 -2.46
N GLN A 34 -3.91 -6.95 -3.50
CA GLN A 34 -3.88 -8.31 -4.04
C GLN A 34 -2.47 -8.69 -4.52
N LEU A 35 -1.77 -7.75 -5.13
CA LEU A 35 -0.42 -7.98 -5.59
C LEU A 35 0.58 -8.09 -4.43
N LEU A 36 0.39 -7.31 -3.35
CA LEU A 36 1.17 -7.47 -2.12
C LEU A 36 0.98 -8.85 -1.50
N GLU A 37 -0.26 -9.36 -1.43
CA GLU A 37 -0.54 -10.71 -0.93
C GLU A 37 0.08 -11.80 -1.80
N LEU A 38 0.18 -11.56 -3.11
CA LEU A 38 0.79 -12.51 -4.03
C LEU A 38 2.32 -12.46 -3.97
N ASN A 39 2.91 -11.27 -4.07
CA ASN A 39 4.34 -11.03 -4.12
C ASN A 39 4.69 -9.55 -3.79
N PRO A 40 5.16 -9.26 -2.57
CA PRO A 40 5.57 -7.92 -2.16
C PRO A 40 6.73 -7.33 -2.98
N HIS A 41 7.54 -8.17 -3.61
CA HIS A 41 8.68 -7.76 -4.43
C HIS A 41 8.32 -7.63 -5.92
N HIS A 42 7.03 -7.66 -6.27
CA HIS A 42 6.62 -7.48 -7.66
C HIS A 42 7.01 -6.09 -8.18
N PRO A 43 7.62 -5.97 -9.38
CA PRO A 43 8.19 -4.71 -9.87
C PRO A 43 7.17 -3.56 -9.99
N SER A 44 5.91 -3.86 -10.30
CA SER A 44 4.87 -2.82 -10.38
C SER A 44 4.54 -2.16 -9.05
N LEU A 45 4.85 -2.78 -7.91
CA LEU A 45 4.69 -2.18 -6.59
C LEU A 45 5.72 -1.08 -6.34
N ARG A 46 6.88 -1.11 -7.04
CA ARG A 46 7.99 -0.17 -6.84
C ARG A 46 8.37 -0.05 -5.36
N LEU A 47 8.38 -1.19 -4.67
CA LEU A 47 8.73 -1.32 -3.26
C LEU A 47 10.13 -0.76 -3.03
N HIS A 48 10.26 0.18 -2.09
CA HIS A 48 11.56 0.65 -1.62
C HIS A 48 11.45 1.10 -0.16
N ALA A 49 12.57 0.98 0.56
CA ALA A 49 12.70 1.54 1.91
C ALA A 49 12.65 3.07 1.84
N LEU A 50 11.99 3.67 2.83
CA LEU A 50 12.04 5.11 3.05
C LEU A 50 13.36 5.48 3.76
N SER A 51 13.64 6.77 3.87
CA SER A 51 14.90 7.27 4.45
C SER A 51 14.67 8.16 5.66
N GLY A 52 15.75 8.45 6.39
CA GLY A 52 15.74 9.31 7.57
C GLY A 52 14.90 8.74 8.72
N LYS A 53 13.97 9.54 9.25
CA LYS A 53 13.12 9.15 10.39
C LYS A 53 12.18 7.98 10.08
N LEU A 54 11.98 7.64 8.81
CA LEU A 54 11.08 6.58 8.35
C LEU A 54 11.83 5.36 7.79
N HIS A 55 13.12 5.20 8.09
CA HIS A 55 13.94 4.10 7.55
C HIS A 55 13.43 2.69 7.87
N THR A 56 12.57 2.53 8.88
CA THR A 56 11.92 1.27 9.22
C THR A 56 10.73 0.96 8.33
N LEU A 57 10.28 1.91 7.50
CA LEU A 57 9.11 1.75 6.65
C LEU A 57 9.49 1.58 5.19
N HIS A 58 8.65 0.84 4.48
CA HIS A 58 8.70 0.67 3.04
C HIS A 58 7.53 1.41 2.38
N SER A 59 7.70 1.79 1.12
CA SER A 59 6.65 2.39 0.32
C SER A 59 6.37 1.57 -0.94
N VAL A 60 5.09 1.30 -1.19
CA VAL A 60 4.60 0.79 -2.48
C VAL A 60 3.73 1.81 -3.18
N SER A 61 3.77 1.81 -4.50
CA SER A 61 3.02 2.71 -5.35
C SER A 61 1.63 2.15 -5.66
N ILE A 62 0.61 2.99 -5.49
CA ILE A 62 -0.72 2.78 -6.08
C ILE A 62 -0.69 3.35 -7.51
N ASN A 63 -0.24 4.61 -7.63
CA ASN A 63 0.03 5.28 -8.89
C ASN A 63 1.13 6.34 -8.70
N LEU A 64 1.25 7.30 -9.61
CA LEU A 64 2.24 8.38 -9.55
C LEU A 64 2.09 9.26 -8.30
N SER A 65 0.85 9.46 -7.84
CA SER A 65 0.53 10.42 -6.77
C SER A 65 0.37 9.76 -5.40
N TYR A 66 -0.03 8.49 -5.35
CA TYR A 66 -0.41 7.82 -4.10
C TYR A 66 0.41 6.56 -3.81
N ARG A 67 0.70 6.36 -2.52
CA ARG A 67 1.53 5.28 -1.99
C ARG A 67 0.93 4.70 -0.72
N ILE A 68 1.19 3.42 -0.48
CA ILE A 68 0.93 2.75 0.80
C ILE A 68 2.27 2.58 1.51
N THR A 69 2.30 2.85 2.82
CA THR A 69 3.45 2.57 3.68
C THR A 69 3.27 1.24 4.38
N LEU A 70 4.34 0.47 4.47
CA LEU A 70 4.42 -0.84 5.13
C LEU A 70 5.53 -0.79 6.18
N GLU A 71 5.41 -1.56 7.26
CA GLU A 71 6.45 -1.80 8.26
C GLU A 71 6.97 -3.23 8.11
#